data_AF-A0A7S0X3P3-F1
#
_entry.id   AF-A0A7S0X3P3-F1
#
_cell.length_a   1.000
_cell.length_b   1.000
_cell.length_c   1.000
_cell.angle_alpha   90.00
_cell.angle_beta   90.00
_cell.angle_gamma   90.00
#
_symmetry.space_group_name_H-M   'P 1'
#
loop_
_entity.id
_entity.type
_entity.pdbx_description
1 polymer ?
#
loop_
_entity_poly.entity_id
_entity_poly.type
_entity_poly.pdbx_seq_one_letter_code
_entity_poly.pdbx_strand_id
1 'polypeptide(L)'
;ILAGVSLGLQSERKNVITLTVAICSHKLFAAFSIGTKFIRSGMPVKHVVLLVVIFSLVTPVGIAIGIGVGTADPVVKLILEGLAAGTFIYIGATEITADEFENAAR
;
A
#
# COMPACT_ATOMS: atom_id res chain seq x y z
N ILE A 1 0.20 4.77 -1.78
CA ILE A 1 1.22 5.83 -1.96
C ILE A 1 2.13 5.90 -0.74
N LEU A 2 1.59 6.16 0.47
CA LEU A 2 2.37 6.39 1.69
C LEU A 2 3.35 5.24 2.05
N ALA A 3 2.96 3.98 1.84
CA ALA A 3 3.86 2.84 1.99
C ALA A 3 5.11 2.95 1.09
N GLY A 4 4.94 3.40 -0.16
CA GLY A 4 6.05 3.64 -1.08
C GLY A 4 6.91 4.83 -0.65
N VAL A 5 6.29 5.91 -0.15
CA VAL A 5 7.01 7.07 0.39
C VAL A 5 7.89 6.66 1.57
N SER A 6 7.34 5.92 2.52
CA SER A 6 8.08 5.40 3.67
C SER A 6 9.26 4.51 3.27
N LEU A 7 9.07 3.63 2.26
CA LEU A 7 10.17 2.84 1.70
C LEU A 7 11.24 3.71 1.02
N GLY A 8 10.84 4.74 0.28
CA GLY A 8 11.76 5.67 -0.39
C GLY A 8 12.54 6.59 0.56
N LEU A 9 12.06 6.78 1.80
CA LEU A 9 12.74 7.54 2.85
C LEU A 9 13.81 6.72 3.60
N GLN A 10 13.79 5.39 3.49
CA GLN A 10 14.72 4.52 4.22
C GLN A 10 16.13 4.63 3.68
N SER A 11 17.09 4.85 4.58
CA SER A 11 18.52 4.87 4.27
C SER A 11 19.23 3.54 4.63
N GLU A 12 18.69 2.79 5.60
CA GLU A 12 19.28 1.54 6.04
C GLU A 12 18.81 0.36 5.17
N ARG A 13 19.76 -0.41 4.63
CA ARG A 13 19.49 -1.59 3.79
C ARG A 13 18.54 -2.58 4.46
N LYS A 14 18.67 -2.80 5.76
CA LYS A 14 17.80 -3.71 6.51
C LYS A 14 16.35 -3.24 6.47
N ASN A 15 16.09 -1.96 6.73
CA ASN A 15 14.74 -1.39 6.72
C ASN A 15 14.13 -1.42 5.31
N VAL A 16 14.92 -1.13 4.28
CA VAL A 16 14.48 -1.23 2.88
C VAL A 16 13.99 -2.65 2.56
N ILE A 17 14.76 -3.68 2.93
CA ILE A 17 14.39 -5.08 2.68
C ILE A 17 13.12 -5.43 3.47
N THR A 18 13.08 -5.11 4.77
CA THR A 18 11.93 -5.39 5.63
C THR A 18 10.64 -4.76 5.11
N LEU A 19 10.66 -3.46 4.79
CA LEU A 19 9.50 -2.76 4.25
C LEU A 19 9.12 -3.27 2.87
N THR A 20 10.10 -3.60 2.02
CA THR A 20 9.81 -4.17 0.69
C THR A 20 9.08 -5.51 0.81
N VAL A 21 9.56 -6.41 1.66
CA VAL A 21 8.90 -7.71 1.91
C VAL A 21 7.49 -7.50 2.45
N ALA A 22 7.31 -6.60 3.43
CA ALA A 22 5.99 -6.30 4.00
C ALA A 22 5.02 -5.76 2.94
N ILE A 23 5.46 -4.78 2.14
CA ILE A 23 4.65 -4.18 1.06
C ILE A 23 4.32 -5.21 0.00
N CYS A 24 5.28 -6.02 -0.43
CA CYS A 24 5.07 -7.08 -1.43
C CYS A 24 4.04 -8.10 -0.94
N SER A 25 4.18 -8.60 0.28
CA SER A 25 3.25 -9.58 0.86
C SER A 25 1.81 -9.06 0.82
N HIS A 26 1.55 -7.85 1.29
CA HIS A 26 0.19 -7.30 1.29
C HIS A 26 -0.31 -6.93 -0.13
N LYS A 27 0.57 -6.37 -0.98
CA LYS A 27 0.15 -5.84 -2.29
C LYS A 27 -0.19 -6.93 -3.30
N LEU A 28 0.43 -8.11 -3.20
CA LEU A 28 0.11 -9.27 -4.03
C LEU A 28 -1.31 -9.78 -3.76
N PHE A 29 -1.67 -9.97 -2.49
CA PHE A 29 -3.01 -10.43 -2.12
C PHE A 29 -4.07 -9.37 -2.42
N ALA A 30 -3.78 -8.09 -2.17
CA ALA A 30 -4.69 -7.00 -2.52
C ALA A 30 -4.95 -6.94 -4.03
N ALA A 31 -3.91 -7.03 -4.87
CA ALA A 31 -4.05 -7.04 -6.32
C ALA A 31 -4.85 -8.26 -6.82
N PHE A 32 -4.64 -9.43 -6.23
CA PHE A 32 -5.40 -10.65 -6.54
C PHE A 32 -6.89 -10.51 -6.17
N SER A 33 -7.18 -10.02 -4.96
CA SER A 33 -8.54 -9.78 -4.48
C SER A 33 -9.29 -8.79 -5.38
N ILE A 34 -8.67 -7.66 -5.72
CA ILE A 34 -9.27 -6.64 -6.60
C ILE A 34 -9.45 -7.20 -8.02
N GLY A 35 -8.44 -7.89 -8.56
CA GLY A 35 -8.51 -8.48 -9.90
C GLY A 35 -9.64 -9.50 -10.04
N THR A 36 -9.76 -10.42 -9.07
CA THR A 36 -10.85 -11.42 -9.07
C THR A 36 -12.23 -10.78 -8.90
N LYS A 37 -12.37 -9.75 -8.05
CA LYS A 37 -13.62 -8.98 -7.90
C LYS A 37 -14.07 -8.35 -9.23
N PHE A 38 -13.17 -7.71 -9.97
CA PHE A 38 -13.53 -7.10 -11.25
C PHE A 38 -13.81 -8.11 -12.37
N ILE A 39 -13.10 -9.25 -12.40
CA ILE A 39 -13.43 -10.32 -13.35
C ILE A 39 -14.84 -10.85 -13.07
N ARG A 40 -15.18 -11.07 -11.79
CA ARG A 40 -16.51 -11.56 -11.39
C ARG A 40 -17.63 -10.55 -11.63
N SER A 41 -17.34 -9.26 -11.68
CA SER A 41 -18.32 -8.22 -12.01
C SER A 41 -18.62 -8.11 -13.53
N GLY A 42 -18.05 -9.00 -14.36
CA GLY A 42 -18.24 -8.98 -15.81
C GLY A 42 -17.42 -7.93 -16.54
N MET A 43 -16.43 -7.30 -15.88
CA MET A 43 -15.57 -6.30 -16.51
C MET A 43 -14.65 -6.97 -17.54
N PRO A 44 -14.43 -6.39 -18.74
CA PRO A 44 -13.52 -6.97 -19.72
C PRO A 44 -12.11 -7.07 -19.14
N VAL A 45 -11.46 -8.23 -19.31
CA VAL A 45 -10.13 -8.53 -18.73
C VAL A 45 -9.09 -7.44 -19.03
N LYS A 46 -9.14 -6.83 -20.21
CA LYS A 46 -8.24 -5.71 -20.59
C LYS A 46 -8.34 -4.53 -19.61
N HIS A 47 -9.54 -4.17 -19.18
CA HIS A 47 -9.76 -3.09 -18.21
C HIS A 47 -9.31 -3.51 -16.81
N VAL A 48 -9.55 -4.76 -16.42
CA VAL A 48 -9.06 -5.29 -15.14
C VAL A 48 -7.53 -5.22 -15.06
N VAL A 49 -6.85 -5.68 -16.11
CA VAL A 49 -5.38 -5.62 -16.20
C VAL A 49 -4.90 -4.16 -16.13
N LEU A 50 -5.54 -3.24 -16.85
CA LEU A 50 -5.19 -1.82 -16.79
C LEU A 50 -5.32 -1.27 -15.36
N LEU A 51 -6.42 -1.56 -14.66
CA LEU A 51 -6.64 -1.11 -13.29
C LEU A 51 -5.63 -1.71 -12.31
N VAL A 52 -5.29 -3.00 -12.45
CA VAL A 52 -4.27 -3.66 -11.63
C VAL A 52 -2.88 -3.07 -11.88
N VAL A 53 -2.55 -2.72 -13.13
CA VAL A 53 -1.30 -2.03 -13.47
C VAL A 53 -1.26 -0.66 -12.81
N ILE A 54 -2.33 0.14 -12.93
CA ILE A 54 -2.43 1.45 -12.27
C ILE A 54 -2.26 1.29 -10.74
N PHE A 55 -2.95 0.32 -10.14
CA PHE A 55 -2.80 -0.02 -8.71
C PHE A 55 -1.36 -0.38 -8.34
N SER A 56 -0.65 -1.11 -9.20
CA SER A 56 0.76 -1.45 -9.00
C SER A 56 1.65 -0.20 -9.02
N LEU A 57 1.45 0.72 -9.97
CA LEU A 57 2.24 1.95 -10.14
C LEU A 57 2.17 2.91 -8.95
N VAL A 58 1.11 2.83 -8.14
CA VAL A 58 0.97 3.62 -6.91
C VAL A 58 2.16 3.48 -5.94
N THR A 59 2.81 2.32 -5.89
CA THR A 59 3.97 2.11 -4.99
C THR A 59 5.26 2.69 -5.57
N PRO A 60 5.67 2.39 -6.82
CA PRO A 60 6.80 3.05 -7.46
C PRO A 60 6.71 4.58 -7.45
N VAL A 61 5.53 5.15 -7.71
CA VAL A 61 5.32 6.61 -7.60
C VAL A 61 5.57 7.10 -6.17
N GLY A 62 5.06 6.39 -5.17
CA GLY A 62 5.34 6.70 -3.77
C GLY A 62 6.83 6.64 -3.43
N ILE A 63 7.55 5.62 -3.93
CA ILE A 63 9.00 5.47 -3.73
C ILE A 63 9.76 6.66 -4.35
N ALA A 64 9.42 7.04 -5.58
CA ALA A 64 10.04 8.18 -6.25
C ALA A 64 9.83 9.48 -5.45
N ILE A 65 8.62 9.69 -4.91
CA ILE A 65 8.34 10.82 -4.02
C ILE A 65 9.18 10.73 -2.75
N GLY A 66 9.25 9.56 -2.09
CA GLY A 66 10.04 9.37 -0.88
C GLY A 66 11.53 9.66 -1.09
N ILE A 67 12.10 9.21 -2.21
CA ILE A 67 13.49 9.50 -2.59
C ILE A 67 13.68 11.01 -2.80
N GLY A 68 12.76 11.67 -3.51
CA GLY A 68 12.81 13.12 -3.74
C GLY A 68 12.73 13.96 -2.47
N VAL A 69 12.02 13.47 -1.44
CA VAL A 69 11.94 14.10 -0.11
C VAL A 69 13.11 13.67 0.80
N GLY A 70 13.98 12.77 0.34
CA GLY A 70 15.09 12.23 1.13
C GLY A 70 16.09 13.27 1.66
N THR A 71 16.15 14.47 1.08
CA THR A 71 16.99 15.59 1.55
C THR A 71 16.22 16.66 2.34
N ALA A 72 14.91 16.48 2.56
CA ALA A 72 14.10 17.41 3.32
C ALA A 72 14.44 17.37 4.82
N ASP A 73 13.95 18.39 5.54
CA ASP A 73 14.09 18.51 6.99
C ASP A 73 13.64 17.23 7.72
N PRO A 74 14.35 16.78 8.77
CA PRO A 74 13.97 15.61 9.55
C PRO A 74 12.51 15.62 10.03
N VAL A 75 11.96 16.78 10.36
CA VAL A 75 10.56 16.93 10.78
C VAL A 75 9.60 16.51 9.66
N VAL A 76 9.90 16.86 8.41
CA VAL A 76 9.08 16.48 7.25
C VAL A 76 9.09 14.96 7.08
N LYS A 77 10.25 14.31 7.24
CA LYS A 77 10.37 12.85 7.15
C LYS A 77 9.55 12.16 8.24
N LEU A 78 9.65 12.64 9.47
CA LEU A 78 8.90 12.11 10.62
C LEU A 78 7.38 12.25 10.41
N ILE A 79 6.91 13.38 9.86
CA ILE A 79 5.48 13.56 9.54
C ILE A 79 5.03 12.56 8.47
N LEU A 80 5.81 12.37 7.40
CA LEU A 80 5.48 11.44 6.33
C LEU A 80 5.49 9.98 6.80
N GLU A 81 6.45 9.60 7.64
CA GLU A 81 6.49 8.27 8.26
C GLU A 81 5.33 8.08 9.25
N GLY A 82 5.01 9.10 10.06
CA GLY A 82 3.87 9.09 10.96
C GLY A 82 2.53 8.91 10.22
N LEU A 83 2.35 9.61 9.10
CA LEU A 83 1.18 9.45 8.22
C LEU A 83 1.11 8.05 7.61
N ALA A 84 2.25 7.51 7.16
CA ALA A 84 2.31 6.15 6.62
C ALA A 84 1.95 5.10 7.68
N ALA A 85 2.53 5.20 8.87
CA ALA A 85 2.24 4.30 9.99
C ALA A 85 0.77 4.41 10.44
N GLY A 86 0.25 5.63 10.59
CA GLY A 86 -1.15 5.86 10.96
C GLY A 86 -2.13 5.28 9.94
N THR A 87 -1.83 5.38 8.64
CA THR A 87 -2.65 4.77 7.59
C THR A 87 -2.62 3.24 7.64
N PHE A 88 -1.46 2.64 7.93
CA PHE A 88 -1.39 1.18 8.11
C PHE A 88 -2.21 0.70 9.30
N ILE A 89 -2.14 1.41 10.43
CA ILE A 89 -2.96 1.11 11.61
C ILE A 89 -4.45 1.25 11.27
N TYR A 90 -4.85 2.34 10.61
CA TYR A 90 -6.24 2.57 10.20
C TYR A 90 -6.75 1.46 9.28
N ILE A 91 -6.03 1.15 8.20
CA ILE A 91 -6.43 0.09 7.25
C ILE A 91 -6.53 -1.26 7.98
N GLY A 92 -5.51 -1.65 8.73
CA GLY A 92 -5.50 -2.92 9.46
C GLY A 92 -6.66 -3.03 10.46
N ALA A 93 -6.95 -1.95 11.21
CA ALA A 93 -8.09 -1.93 12.11
C ALA A 93 -9.42 -2.05 11.35
N THR A 94 -9.59 -1.33 10.24
CA THR A 94 -10.85 -1.35 9.47
C THR A 94 -11.07 -2.68 8.75
N GLU A 95 -10.03 -3.33 8.23
CA GLU A 95 -10.14 -4.63 7.58
C GLU A 95 -10.55 -5.71 8.59
N ILE A 96 -9.91 -5.76 9.75
CA ILE A 96 -10.25 -6.75 10.80
C ILE A 96 -11.64 -6.49 11.38
N THR A 97 -11.95 -5.22 11.69
CA THR A 97 -13.22 -4.86 12.33
C THR A 97 -14.39 -5.11 11.38
N ALA A 98 -14.27 -4.76 10.10
CA ALA A 98 -15.34 -5.00 9.13
C ALA A 98 -15.68 -6.49 9.00
N ASP A 99 -14.66 -7.36 8.92
CA ASP A 99 -14.86 -8.81 8.82
C ASP A 99 -15.55 -9.40 10.07
N GLU A 100 -15.24 -8.91 11.27
CA GLU A 100 -15.82 -9.42 12.52
C GLU A 100 -17.31 -9.03 12.67
N PHE A 101 -17.67 -7.78 12.36
CA PHE A 101 -19.05 -7.30 12.48
C PHE A 101 -19.97 -7.81 11.36
N GLU A 102 -19.47 -8.04 10.14
CA GLU A 102 -20.24 -8.70 9.08
C GLU A 102 -20.52 -10.18 9.38
N ASN A 103 -19.57 -10.88 10.02
CA ASN A 103 -19.77 -12.28 10.43
C ASN A 103 -20.68 -12.42 11.66
N ALA A 104 -20.64 -11.47 12.61
CA ALA A 104 -21.54 -11.47 13.76
C ALA A 104 -23.00 -11.10 13.43
N ALA A 105 -23.23 -10.46 12.27
CA ALA A 105 -24.56 -10.07 11.79
C ALA A 105 -25.25 -11.16 10.93
N ARG A 106 -24.60 -12.31 10.70
CA ARG A 106 -25.17 -13.50 10.05
C ARG A 106 -25.50 -14.58 11.07
#